data_AF-A0A2M7IMR4-F1
#
_entry.id   AF-A0A2M7IMR4-F1
#
_cell.length_a   1.000
_cell.length_b   1.000
_cell.length_c   1.000
_cell.angle_alpha   90.00
_cell.angle_beta   90.00
_cell.angle_gamma   90.00
#
_symmetry.space_group_name_H-M   'P 1'
#
loop_
_entity.id
_entity.type
_entity.pdbx_description
1 polymer ?
#
loop_
_entity_poly.entity_id
_entity_poly.type
_entity_poly.pdbx_seq_one_letter_code
_entity_poly.pdbx_strand_id
1 'polypeptide(L)'
;MFSFKKISYLTLSYFVPILLLLLVWSVQVVSAAEVLLAPSTGSFNVGQTFTSVIKVSPGGANVNAVEASLKFDPKVFSVVSVSKDGSAFSLWTTEPTFSNSAGTITFGGGSPTPFSTQSNLINVTFKALS
;
A
#
# COMPACT_ATOMS: atom_id res chain seq x y z
N MET A 1 2.76 57.43 -19.23
CA MET A 1 2.37 56.69 -20.45
C MET A 1 3.31 55.49 -20.56
N PHE A 2 2.85 54.27 -20.22
CA PHE A 2 3.68 53.07 -20.26
C PHE A 2 3.68 52.50 -21.68
N SER A 3 4.85 52.41 -22.31
CA SER A 3 5.03 51.87 -23.66
C SER A 3 5.37 50.37 -23.56
N PHE A 4 4.51 49.51 -24.11
CA PHE A 4 4.73 48.07 -24.18
C PHE A 4 5.55 47.71 -25.43
N LYS A 5 6.70 47.07 -25.23
CA LYS A 5 7.59 46.62 -26.30
C LYS A 5 6.98 45.38 -26.99
N LYS A 6 6.76 45.42 -28.31
CA LYS A 6 6.24 44.27 -29.09
C LYS A 6 7.26 43.13 -29.10
N ILE A 7 6.89 41.97 -28.55
CA ILE A 7 7.69 40.74 -28.56
C ILE A 7 7.56 40.10 -29.95
N SER A 8 8.68 39.67 -30.56
CA SER A 8 8.68 39.10 -31.91
C SER A 8 8.31 37.61 -31.90
N TYR A 9 7.58 37.15 -32.92
CA TYR A 9 7.14 35.75 -33.06
C TYR A 9 8.30 34.74 -33.06
N LEU A 10 9.49 35.15 -33.53
CA LEU A 10 10.72 34.36 -33.49
C LEU A 10 11.16 34.06 -32.05
N THR A 11 11.11 35.04 -31.15
CA THR A 11 11.45 34.82 -29.72
C THR A 11 10.42 33.94 -29.00
N LEU A 12 9.15 34.04 -29.38
CA LEU A 12 8.07 33.20 -28.85
C LEU A 12 8.21 31.74 -29.30
N SER A 13 8.72 31.49 -30.52
CA SER A 13 8.90 30.15 -31.09
C SER A 13 9.95 29.29 -30.36
N TYR A 14 10.96 29.89 -29.72
CA TYR A 14 11.98 29.16 -28.94
C TYR A 14 11.61 29.06 -27.46
N PHE A 15 10.88 30.04 -26.94
CA PHE A 15 10.48 30.06 -25.54
C PHE A 15 9.48 28.95 -25.21
N VAL A 16 8.50 28.71 -26.08
CA VAL A 16 7.46 27.68 -25.90
C VAL A 16 8.04 26.25 -25.81
N PRO A 17 8.92 25.77 -26.71
CA PRO A 17 9.49 24.44 -26.60
C PRO A 17 10.44 24.28 -25.41
N ILE A 18 11.18 25.33 -25.03
CA ILE A 18 12.03 25.30 -23.82
C ILE A 18 11.17 25.20 -22.56
N LEU A 19 10.08 25.95 -22.49
CA LEU A 19 9.13 25.88 -21.38
C LEU A 19 8.47 24.49 -21.32
N LEU A 20 8.08 23.93 -22.47
CA LEU A 20 7.57 22.56 -22.57
C LEU A 20 8.60 21.51 -22.11
N LEU A 21 9.87 21.66 -22.49
CA LEU A 21 10.94 20.76 -22.06
C LEU A 21 11.16 20.81 -20.54
N LEU A 22 11.14 22.02 -19.96
CA LEU A 22 11.24 22.23 -18.52
C LEU A 22 10.03 21.65 -17.76
N LEU A 23 8.82 21.76 -18.33
CA LEU A 23 7.60 21.18 -17.77
C LEU A 23 7.67 19.65 -17.76
N VAL A 24 8.18 19.01 -18.82
CA VAL A 24 8.35 17.55 -18.88
C VAL A 24 9.38 17.06 -17.86
N TRP A 25 10.42 17.84 -17.55
CA TRP A 25 11.42 17.50 -16.53
C TRP A 25 10.91 17.67 -15.09
N SER A 26 9.83 18.41 -14.89
CA SER A 26 9.25 18.66 -13.57
C SER A 26 8.32 17.56 -13.06
N VAL A 27 8.05 16.53 -13.87
CA VAL A 27 7.19 15.41 -13.46
C VAL A 27 7.92 14.54 -12.45
N GLN A 28 7.56 14.67 -11.17
CA GLN A 28 8.00 13.78 -10.11
C GLN A 28 7.00 12.63 -9.96
N VAL A 29 7.48 11.39 -9.98
CA VAL A 29 6.67 10.22 -9.63
C VAL A 29 6.66 10.12 -8.10
N VAL A 30 5.53 10.45 -7.48
CA VAL A 30 5.29 10.16 -6.06
C VAL A 30 4.73 8.74 -5.95
N SER A 31 5.35 7.94 -5.08
CA SER A 31 4.78 6.67 -4.62
C SER A 31 4.38 6.83 -3.17
N ALA A 32 3.17 6.38 -2.82
CA ALA A 32 2.74 6.29 -1.44
C ALA A 32 3.20 4.95 -0.85
N ALA A 33 3.31 4.89 0.48
CA ALA A 33 3.39 3.61 1.16
C ALA A 33 2.04 2.90 1.08
N GLU A 34 2.05 1.60 0.79
CA GLU A 34 0.85 0.79 0.60
C GLU A 34 0.85 -0.42 1.53
N VAL A 35 -0.34 -0.80 1.99
CA VAL A 35 -0.58 -2.11 2.63
C VAL A 35 -1.32 -2.98 1.63
N LEU A 36 -0.78 -4.16 1.34
CA LEU A 36 -1.26 -5.03 0.26
C LEU A 36 -1.40 -6.48 0.70
N LEU A 37 -2.21 -7.23 -0.05
CA LEU A 37 -2.44 -8.65 0.14
C LEU A 37 -1.69 -9.45 -0.92
N ALA A 38 -1.10 -10.57 -0.53
CA ALA A 38 -0.42 -11.49 -1.43
C ALA A 38 -0.83 -12.95 -1.15
N PRO A 39 -1.43 -13.66 -2.13
CA PRO A 39 -1.89 -13.13 -3.42
C PRO A 39 -3.04 -12.12 -3.25
N SER A 40 -3.14 -11.14 -4.15
CA SER A 40 -4.21 -10.13 -4.12
C SER A 40 -5.54 -10.66 -4.69
N THR A 41 -5.48 -11.74 -5.47
CA THR A 41 -6.62 -12.41 -6.08
C THR A 41 -6.41 -13.91 -6.06
N GLY A 42 -7.50 -14.67 -6.03
CA GLY A 42 -7.47 -16.12 -6.15
C GLY A 42 -8.86 -16.69 -6.43
N SER A 43 -8.89 -17.96 -6.79
CA SER A 43 -10.13 -18.75 -6.92
C SER A 43 -9.98 -19.99 -6.07
N PHE A 44 -10.95 -20.21 -5.19
CA PHE A 44 -10.90 -21.27 -4.19
C PHE A 44 -12.22 -22.02 -4.18
N ASN A 45 -12.17 -23.34 -4.07
CA ASN A 45 -13.38 -24.14 -3.92
C ASN A 45 -13.98 -23.94 -2.52
N VAL A 46 -15.30 -24.05 -2.40
CA VAL A 46 -15.97 -24.01 -1.09
C VAL A 46 -15.36 -25.05 -0.16
N GLY A 47 -15.03 -24.64 1.05
CA GLY A 47 -14.36 -25.46 2.06
C GLY A 47 -12.83 -25.46 2.00
N GLN A 48 -12.23 -25.00 0.90
CA GLN A 48 -10.77 -24.89 0.76
C GLN A 48 -10.22 -23.83 1.71
N THR A 49 -9.06 -24.12 2.30
CA THR A 49 -8.26 -23.14 3.02
C THR A 49 -7.16 -22.56 2.15
N PHE A 50 -6.86 -21.28 2.35
CA PHE A 50 -5.76 -20.59 1.68
C PHE A 50 -5.17 -19.53 2.59
N THR A 51 -3.91 -19.19 2.37
CA THR A 51 -3.22 -18.16 3.15
C THR A 51 -3.00 -16.93 2.29
N SER A 52 -3.38 -15.77 2.83
CA SER A 52 -3.04 -14.46 2.28
C SER A 52 -2.11 -13.74 3.25
N VAL A 53 -1.03 -13.20 2.72
CA VAL A 53 -0.04 -12.45 3.50
C VAL A 53 -0.36 -10.96 3.38
N ILE A 54 -0.49 -10.29 4.52
CA ILE A 54 -0.58 -8.83 4.57
C ILE A 54 0.84 -8.28 4.59
N LYS A 55 1.15 -7.37 3.67
CA LYS A 55 2.47 -6.79 3.47
C LYS A 55 2.41 -5.27 3.48
N VAL A 56 3.53 -4.64 3.80
CA VAL A 56 3.75 -3.20 3.58
C VAL A 56 4.74 -3.01 2.42
N SER A 57 4.44 -2.07 1.54
CA SER A 57 5.33 -1.56 0.49
C SER A 57 5.63 -0.08 0.80
N PRO A 58 6.84 0.28 1.28
CA PRO A 58 7.12 1.63 1.76
C PRO A 58 7.14 2.76 0.71
N GLY A 59 7.01 2.47 -0.59
CA GLY A 59 6.89 3.51 -1.64
C GLY A 59 8.08 4.48 -1.74
N GLY A 60 9.28 4.06 -1.35
CA GLY A 60 10.47 4.92 -1.30
C GLY A 60 10.65 5.69 0.01
N ALA A 61 9.72 5.57 0.96
CA ALA A 61 9.88 6.03 2.33
C ALA A 61 10.46 4.94 3.25
N ASN A 62 10.83 5.33 4.47
CA ASN A 62 11.12 4.40 5.56
C ASN A 62 9.87 4.27 6.44
N VAL A 63 9.38 3.05 6.66
CA VAL A 63 8.24 2.78 7.55
C VAL A 63 8.76 2.00 8.76
N ASN A 64 8.33 2.34 9.97
CA ASN A 64 8.75 1.63 11.19
C ASN A 64 7.57 1.01 11.95
N ALA A 65 6.33 1.41 11.67
CA ALA A 65 5.14 0.88 12.30
C ALA A 65 3.96 0.88 11.32
N VAL A 66 3.05 -0.08 11.49
CA VAL A 66 1.75 -0.10 10.81
C VAL A 66 0.70 -0.54 11.82
N GLU A 67 -0.43 0.16 11.80
CA GLU A 67 -1.67 -0.27 12.43
C GLU A 67 -2.72 -0.44 11.32
N ALA A 68 -3.42 -1.57 11.33
CA ALA A 68 -4.37 -1.89 10.28
C ALA A 68 -5.61 -2.59 10.82
N SER A 69 -6.75 -2.23 10.22
CA SER A 69 -8.03 -2.91 10.39
C SER A 69 -8.53 -3.31 9.00
N LEU A 70 -8.61 -4.61 8.75
CA LEU A 70 -9.09 -5.17 7.51
C LEU A 70 -10.51 -5.67 7.68
N LYS A 71 -11.31 -5.51 6.62
CA LYS A 71 -12.65 -6.08 6.54
C LYS A 71 -12.69 -7.18 5.49
N PHE A 72 -13.42 -8.24 5.78
CA PHE A 72 -13.76 -9.31 4.84
C PHE A 72 -15.25 -9.60 4.91
N ASP A 73 -15.82 -10.19 3.85
CA ASP A 73 -17.21 -10.64 3.87
C ASP A 73 -17.31 -11.98 4.61
N PRO A 74 -17.95 -12.03 5.81
CA PRO A 74 -18.06 -13.25 6.59
C PRO A 74 -18.99 -14.30 5.97
N LYS A 75 -19.72 -13.96 4.90
CA LYS A 75 -20.52 -14.92 4.12
C LYS A 75 -19.69 -15.65 3.07
N VAL A 76 -18.59 -15.03 2.62
CA VAL A 76 -17.71 -15.58 1.57
C VAL A 76 -16.49 -16.27 2.19
N PHE A 77 -15.93 -15.69 3.26
CA PHE A 77 -14.75 -16.22 3.92
C PHE A 77 -14.92 -16.28 5.44
N SER A 78 -14.27 -17.26 6.06
CA SER A 78 -13.98 -17.25 7.50
C SER A 78 -12.47 -17.31 7.73
N VAL A 79 -11.96 -16.53 8.67
CA VAL A 79 -10.59 -16.65 9.16
C VAL A 79 -10.47 -17.88 10.06
N VAL A 80 -9.51 -18.74 9.74
CA VAL A 80 -9.13 -19.92 10.50
C VAL A 80 -8.03 -19.57 11.52
N SER A 81 -7.03 -18.81 11.08
CA SER A 81 -5.92 -18.38 11.94
C SER A 81 -5.25 -17.12 11.42
N VAL A 82 -4.58 -16.42 12.34
CA VAL A 82 -3.63 -15.34 12.06
C VAL A 82 -2.28 -15.72 12.67
N SER A 83 -1.19 -15.50 11.95
CA SER A 83 0.17 -15.78 12.44
C SER A 83 1.13 -14.63 12.16
N LYS A 84 2.18 -14.54 12.98
CA LYS A 84 3.24 -13.53 12.89
C LYS A 84 4.49 -14.07 12.18
N ASP A 85 4.40 -15.26 11.58
CA ASP A 85 5.57 -15.94 11.03
C ASP A 85 6.18 -15.13 9.88
N GLY A 86 7.47 -14.83 9.99
CA GLY A 86 8.17 -13.98 9.02
C GLY A 86 7.75 -12.51 9.04
N SER A 87 7.10 -12.03 10.11
CA SER A 87 6.76 -10.62 10.26
C SER A 87 8.00 -9.72 10.35
N ALA A 88 7.92 -8.53 9.76
CA ALA A 88 8.89 -7.46 9.97
C ALA A 88 8.76 -6.78 11.34
N PHE A 89 7.69 -7.03 12.08
CA PHE A 89 7.49 -6.47 13.40
C PHE A 89 8.21 -7.28 14.47
N SER A 90 8.97 -6.57 15.29
CA SER A 90 9.57 -7.09 16.52
C SER A 90 8.80 -6.66 17.77
N LEU A 91 7.92 -5.67 17.66
CA LEU A 91 7.08 -5.13 18.73
C LEU A 91 5.62 -5.08 18.29
N TRP A 92 4.71 -5.40 19.21
CA TRP A 92 3.26 -5.42 18.98
C TRP A 92 2.56 -4.50 19.97
N THR A 93 1.96 -3.43 19.47
CA THR A 93 1.08 -2.55 20.25
C THR A 93 -0.34 -3.09 20.31
N THR A 94 -0.73 -3.87 19.31
CA THR A 94 -2.01 -4.60 19.26
C THR A 94 -1.77 -5.95 18.61
N GLU A 95 -2.02 -7.00 19.39
CA GLU A 95 -1.92 -8.38 18.92
C GLU A 95 -2.86 -8.65 17.73
N PRO A 96 -2.43 -9.42 16.70
CA PRO A 96 -3.29 -9.82 15.61
C PRO A 96 -4.51 -10.58 16.11
N THR A 97 -5.68 -10.04 15.82
CA THR A 97 -6.97 -10.59 16.25
C THR A 97 -7.96 -10.52 15.11
N PHE A 98 -8.99 -11.36 15.16
CA PHE A 98 -10.03 -11.38 14.13
C PHE A 98 -11.40 -11.71 14.72
N SER A 99 -12.46 -11.33 14.01
CA SER A 99 -13.84 -11.70 14.29
C SER A 99 -14.54 -12.16 13.02
N ASN A 100 -14.90 -13.45 12.97
CA ASN A 100 -15.69 -14.00 11.87
C ASN A 100 -17.13 -13.49 11.86
N SER A 101 -17.68 -13.09 13.00
CA SER A 101 -19.03 -12.50 13.05
C SER A 101 -19.03 -11.06 12.51
N ALA A 102 -18.00 -10.27 12.85
CA ALA A 102 -17.89 -8.89 12.40
C ALA A 102 -17.20 -8.73 11.02
N GLY A 103 -16.56 -9.79 10.51
CA GLY A 103 -15.79 -9.73 9.28
C GLY A 103 -14.55 -8.85 9.40
N THR A 104 -13.83 -8.89 10.53
CA THR A 104 -12.69 -8.00 10.81
C THR A 104 -11.42 -8.72 11.20
N ILE A 105 -10.28 -8.13 10.84
CA ILE A 105 -8.93 -8.49 11.32
C ILE A 105 -8.23 -7.20 11.75
N THR A 106 -7.65 -7.17 12.94
CA THR A 106 -6.98 -5.99 13.50
C THR A 106 -5.61 -6.34 14.04
N PHE A 107 -4.62 -5.47 13.80
CA PHE A 107 -3.29 -5.60 14.39
C PHE A 107 -2.56 -4.24 14.37
N GLY A 108 -1.57 -4.11 15.25
CA GLY A 108 -0.68 -2.95 15.31
C GLY A 108 0.70 -3.38 15.79
N GLY A 109 1.73 -2.97 15.06
CA GLY A 109 3.09 -3.33 15.41
C GLY A 109 4.13 -2.51 14.66
N GLY A 110 5.39 -2.76 15.00
CA GLY A 110 6.51 -2.06 14.42
C GLY A 110 7.86 -2.71 14.72
N SER A 111 8.91 -2.04 14.27
CA SER A 111 10.30 -2.38 14.54
C SER A 111 11.10 -1.11 14.84
N PRO A 112 12.03 -1.13 15.81
CA PRO A 112 12.95 -0.03 16.04
C PRO A 112 13.78 0.33 14.80
N THR A 113 14.10 -0.66 13.96
CA THR A 113 14.77 -0.45 12.67
C THR A 113 13.72 -0.33 11.56
N PRO A 114 13.61 0.81 10.86
CA PRO A 114 12.65 0.99 9.77
C PRO A 114 12.91 0.06 8.58
N PHE A 115 11.85 -0.23 7.83
CA PHE A 115 11.84 -0.98 6.58
C PHE A 115 11.66 -0.03 5.39
N SER A 116 12.48 -0.24 4.36
CA SER A 116 12.41 0.46 3.06
C SER A 116 12.04 -0.46 1.90
N THR A 117 12.03 -1.78 2.14
CA THR A 117 11.64 -2.80 1.17
C THR A 117 10.31 -3.44 1.54
N GLN A 118 9.61 -3.98 0.54
CA GLN A 118 8.37 -4.71 0.78
C GLN A 118 8.57 -5.84 1.79
N SER A 119 7.75 -5.88 2.83
CA SER A 119 7.93 -6.80 3.96
C SER A 119 6.60 -7.35 4.45
N ASN A 120 6.63 -8.57 5.01
CA ASN A 120 5.44 -9.24 5.54
C ASN A 120 5.08 -8.67 6.92
N LEU A 121 3.78 -8.50 7.17
CA LEU A 121 3.27 -8.03 8.46
C LEU A 121 2.65 -9.19 9.25
N ILE A 122 1.66 -9.86 8.68
CA ILE A 122 1.02 -11.06 9.23
C ILE A 122 0.56 -12.00 8.12
N ASN A 123 0.39 -13.27 8.45
CA ASN A 123 -0.27 -14.26 7.60
C ASN A 123 -1.70 -14.48 8.10
N VAL A 124 -2.65 -14.53 7.18
CA VAL A 124 -4.06 -14.84 7.49
C VAL A 124 -4.46 -16.07 6.70
N THR A 125 -4.88 -17.11 7.42
CA THR A 125 -5.45 -18.31 6.79
C THR A 125 -6.95 -18.17 6.76
N PHE A 126 -7.51 -18.13 5.56
CA PHE A 126 -8.95 -18.11 5.32
C PHE A 126 -9.45 -19.49 4.93
N LYS A 127 -10.76 -19.69 5.08
CA LYS A 127 -11.53 -20.78 4.49
C LYS A 127 -12.66 -20.18 3.64
N ALA A 128 -12.81 -20.65 2.41
CA ALA A 128 -13.89 -20.26 1.52
C ALA A 128 -15.22 -20.91 1.95
N LEU A 129 -16.29 -20.12 1.97
CA LEU A 129 -17.63 -20.55 2.41
C LEU A 129 -18.64 -20.56 1.25
N SER A 130 -18.51 -19.66 0.28
CA SER A 130 -19.33 -19.60 -0.94
C SER A 130 -18.54 -19.08 -2.14
#